data_AF-A0A3B9KYG2-F1
#
_entry.id   AF-A0A3B9KYG2-F1
#
_cell.length_a   1.000
_cell.length_b   1.000
_cell.length_c   1.000
_cell.angle_alpha   90.00
_cell.angle_beta   90.00
_cell.angle_gamma   90.00
#
_symmetry.space_group_name_H-M   'P 1'
#
loop_
_entity.id
_entity.type
_entity.pdbx_description
1 polymer ?
#
loop_
_entity_poly.entity_id
_entity_poly.type
_entity_poly.pdbx_seq_one_letter_code
_entity_poly.pdbx_strand_id
1 'polypeptide(L)'
;DSSPRAFGGEDALYFDRDVPHRTPGQRLVSRQDLRAIKGYTPETRAAISDLVCVRSDTNNPPMNINTLTESQAPLLAARLSEELSVSEAERLILSRPSGGWLNVEEFLLSENVVSIAPELRRDHELSTVSSVIGAIITVSSGTGDIAIDALYGRGDNGRFVLLNSHRSLR
;
A
#
# COMPACT_ATOMS: atom_id res chain seq x y z
N ASP A 1 -1.34 20.56 -11.42
CA ASP A 1 -2.61 20.41 -12.16
C ASP A 1 -3.70 20.96 -11.24
N SER A 2 -4.62 21.77 -11.77
CA SER A 2 -5.72 22.40 -11.02
C SER A 2 -7.06 22.23 -11.72
N SER A 3 -7.12 21.32 -12.72
CA SER A 3 -8.31 21.05 -13.51
C SER A 3 -8.85 19.67 -13.13
N PRO A 4 -10.09 19.55 -12.62
CA PRO A 4 -10.65 18.26 -12.26
C PRO A 4 -10.86 17.41 -13.52
N ARG A 5 -10.52 16.11 -13.43
CA ARG A 5 -10.93 15.10 -14.42
C ARG A 5 -12.38 14.69 -14.19
N ALA A 6 -12.92 13.82 -15.05
CA ALA A 6 -14.24 13.22 -14.82
C ALA A 6 -14.33 12.63 -13.40
N PHE A 7 -15.38 12.99 -12.67
CA PHE A 7 -15.59 12.65 -11.25
C PHE A 7 -14.54 13.18 -10.25
N GLY A 8 -13.56 13.98 -10.72
CA GLY A 8 -12.59 14.68 -9.88
C GLY A 8 -13.16 15.93 -9.22
N GLY A 9 -12.42 16.48 -8.25
CA GLY A 9 -12.76 17.71 -7.56
C GLY A 9 -11.50 18.49 -7.19
N GLU A 10 -11.56 19.81 -7.34
CA GLU A 10 -10.55 20.78 -6.93
C GLU A 10 -11.19 21.81 -5.99
N ASP A 11 -10.48 22.88 -5.63
CA ASP A 11 -10.93 23.94 -4.70
C ASP A 11 -12.43 24.25 -4.79
N ALA A 12 -12.96 24.50 -5.98
CA ALA A 12 -14.37 24.86 -6.19
C ALA A 12 -15.35 23.83 -5.61
N LEU A 13 -15.07 22.53 -5.71
CA LEU A 13 -15.93 21.48 -5.17
C LEU A 13 -15.86 21.40 -3.64
N TYR A 14 -14.69 21.68 -3.05
CA TYR A 14 -14.48 21.53 -1.61
C TYR A 14 -14.85 22.79 -0.82
N PHE A 15 -14.95 23.95 -1.47
CA PHE A 15 -15.48 25.18 -0.89
C PHE A 15 -16.98 25.09 -0.55
N ASP A 16 -17.76 24.32 -1.30
CA ASP A 16 -19.22 24.20 -1.13
C ASP A 16 -19.64 23.15 -0.08
N ARG A 17 -18.70 22.60 0.69
CA ARG A 17 -18.98 21.59 1.73
C ARG A 17 -19.39 22.22 3.07
N ASP A 18 -20.04 21.42 3.91
CA ASP A 18 -20.39 21.80 5.29
C ASP A 18 -19.18 22.32 6.10
N VAL A 19 -18.00 21.75 5.85
CA VAL A 19 -16.71 22.28 6.31
C VAL A 19 -15.88 22.67 5.09
N PRO A 20 -15.92 23.94 4.66
CA PRO A 20 -15.18 24.43 3.50
C PRO A 20 -13.67 24.27 3.70
N HIS A 21 -12.98 23.80 2.66
CA HIS A 21 -11.52 23.72 2.64
C HIS A 21 -11.01 23.77 1.20
N ARG A 22 -9.72 24.12 1.03
CA ARG A 22 -9.02 24.01 -0.25
C ARG A 22 -8.45 22.62 -0.43
N THR A 23 -8.22 22.22 -1.69
CA THR A 23 -7.40 21.04 -1.93
C THR A 23 -5.96 21.33 -1.49
N PRO A 24 -5.24 20.34 -0.94
CA PRO A 24 -3.87 20.59 -0.48
C PRO A 24 -2.90 20.97 -1.59
N GLY A 25 -3.18 20.60 -2.85
CA GLY A 25 -2.24 20.75 -3.96
C GLY A 25 -0.93 19.96 -3.77
N GLN A 26 -0.92 18.99 -2.86
CA GLN A 26 0.24 18.19 -2.46
C GLN A 26 -0.16 16.74 -2.18
N ARG A 27 0.84 15.89 -1.88
CA ARG A 27 0.62 14.51 -1.47
C ARG A 27 -0.07 14.42 -0.11
N LEU A 28 -0.72 13.29 0.13
CA LEU A 28 -1.20 12.95 1.47
C LEU A 28 0.00 12.83 2.42
N VAL A 29 -0.16 13.38 3.62
CA VAL A 29 0.82 13.34 4.71
C VAL A 29 0.38 12.31 5.76
N SER A 30 -0.93 12.05 5.85
CA SER A 30 -1.52 11.06 6.76
C SER A 30 -2.61 10.25 6.06
N ARG A 31 -2.81 9.00 6.49
CA ARG A 31 -4.01 8.22 6.09
C ARG A 31 -5.31 8.93 6.45
N GLN A 32 -5.28 9.78 7.48
CA GLN A 32 -6.44 10.57 7.89
C GLN A 32 -6.83 11.64 6.85
N ASP A 33 -5.93 12.01 5.95
CA ASP A 33 -6.23 12.99 4.89
C ASP A 33 -7.29 12.47 3.91
N LEU A 34 -7.45 11.14 3.81
CA LEU A 34 -8.54 10.53 3.05
C LEU A 34 -9.91 11.02 3.52
N ARG A 35 -10.06 11.44 4.79
CA ARG A 35 -11.31 12.01 5.31
C ARG A 35 -11.76 13.27 4.57
N ALA A 36 -10.82 14.04 4.03
CA ALA A 36 -11.10 15.25 3.28
C ALA A 36 -11.50 14.98 1.83
N ILE A 37 -11.28 13.77 1.30
CA ILE A 37 -11.51 13.46 -0.12
C ILE A 37 -12.95 12.98 -0.34
N LYS A 38 -13.61 13.47 -1.39
CA LYS A 38 -14.94 12.99 -1.80
C LYS A 38 -14.91 11.48 -2.08
N GLY A 39 -15.89 10.75 -1.55
CA GLY A 39 -16.03 9.30 -1.74
C GLY A 39 -15.40 8.44 -0.63
N TYR A 40 -14.53 9.00 0.21
CA TYR A 40 -13.94 8.26 1.34
C TYR A 40 -14.79 8.42 2.60
N THR A 41 -15.91 7.70 2.67
CA THR A 41 -16.78 7.66 3.85
C THR A 41 -16.08 6.96 5.04
N PRO A 42 -16.58 7.09 6.28
CA PRO A 42 -16.05 6.32 7.41
C PRO A 42 -15.97 4.81 7.13
N GLU A 43 -16.98 4.25 6.48
CA GLU A 43 -17.07 2.84 6.13
C GLU A 43 -16.01 2.45 5.09
N THR A 44 -15.87 3.23 4.01
CA THR A 44 -14.82 3.00 3.00
C THR A 44 -13.42 3.08 3.60
N ARG A 45 -13.16 4.09 4.44
CA ARG A 45 -11.85 4.24 5.08
C ARG A 45 -11.54 3.09 6.03
N ALA A 46 -12.53 2.60 6.78
CA ALA A 46 -12.37 1.43 7.64
C ALA A 46 -12.00 0.20 6.80
N ALA A 47 -12.74 -0.05 5.70
CA ALA A 47 -12.55 -1.20 4.83
C ALA A 47 -11.16 -1.27 4.17
N ILE A 48 -10.53 -0.12 3.88
CA ILE A 48 -9.21 -0.08 3.21
C ILE A 48 -8.05 0.19 4.16
N SER A 49 -8.31 0.40 5.45
CA SER A 49 -7.32 0.95 6.39
C SER A 49 -6.03 0.12 6.51
N ASP A 50 -6.15 -1.20 6.36
CA ASP A 50 -5.04 -2.16 6.40
C ASP A 50 -4.44 -2.45 5.01
N LEU A 51 -5.06 -1.95 3.95
CA LEU A 51 -4.64 -2.13 2.56
C LEU A 51 -3.82 -0.94 2.03
N VAL A 52 -3.98 0.23 2.65
CA VAL A 52 -3.34 1.48 2.18
C VAL A 52 -2.37 2.04 3.21
N CYS A 53 -1.29 2.63 2.71
CA CYS A 53 -0.33 3.39 3.50
C CYS A 53 -0.07 4.75 2.85
N VAL A 54 0.37 5.71 3.66
CA VAL A 54 0.86 7.00 3.17
C VAL A 54 2.37 7.03 3.42
N ARG A 55 3.13 7.31 2.36
CA ARG A 55 4.60 7.30 2.39
C ARG A 55 5.11 8.68 1.99
N SER A 56 6.15 9.13 2.68
CA SER A 56 6.80 10.42 2.38
C SER A 56 7.60 10.39 1.08
N ASP A 57 8.09 9.22 0.67
CA ASP A 57 8.86 9.02 -0.55
C ASP A 57 7.97 9.02 -1.81
N THR A 58 8.50 9.52 -2.92
CA THR A 58 7.93 9.45 -4.27
C THR A 58 7.93 8.03 -4.81
N ASN A 59 8.83 7.18 -4.34
CA ASN A 59 9.00 5.83 -4.84
C ASN A 59 7.94 4.90 -4.27
N ASN A 60 7.16 4.28 -5.18
CA ASN A 60 6.26 3.20 -4.85
C ASN A 60 6.99 1.87 -5.13
N PRO A 61 7.60 1.22 -4.12
CA PRO A 61 8.32 -0.02 -4.37
C PRO A 61 7.35 -1.11 -4.87
N PRO A 62 7.79 -1.97 -5.80
CA PRO A 62 7.00 -3.12 -6.21
C PRO A 62 6.54 -3.95 -5.00
N MET A 63 5.33 -4.48 -5.09
CA MET A 63 4.69 -5.27 -4.05
C MET A 63 5.40 -6.60 -3.89
N ASN A 64 5.85 -6.91 -2.67
CA ASN A 64 6.47 -8.18 -2.38
C ASN A 64 5.43 -9.28 -2.17
N ILE A 65 5.21 -10.11 -3.19
CA ILE A 65 4.23 -11.21 -3.18
C ILE A 65 4.51 -12.27 -2.10
N ASN A 66 5.77 -12.41 -1.68
CA ASN A 66 6.16 -13.35 -0.62
C ASN A 66 5.80 -12.86 0.78
N THR A 67 5.39 -11.60 0.93
CA THR A 67 5.04 -11.00 2.23
C THR A 67 3.55 -10.75 2.40
N LEU A 68 2.74 -10.94 1.35
CA LEU A 68 1.30 -10.76 1.43
C LEU A 68 0.67 -11.75 2.41
N THR A 69 -0.28 -11.24 3.18
CA THR A 69 -1.21 -12.00 4.03
C THR A 69 -2.55 -12.19 3.33
N GLU A 70 -3.36 -13.15 3.78
CA GLU A 70 -4.71 -13.40 3.24
C GLU A 70 -5.58 -12.14 3.23
N SER A 71 -5.54 -11.35 4.31
CA SER A 71 -6.26 -10.08 4.42
C SER A 71 -5.89 -9.05 3.34
N GLN A 72 -4.71 -9.21 2.73
CA GLN A 72 -4.17 -8.34 1.68
C GLN A 72 -4.42 -8.90 0.27
N ALA A 73 -5.17 -10.00 0.12
CA ALA A 73 -5.58 -10.54 -1.18
C ALA A 73 -6.19 -9.50 -2.15
N PRO A 74 -6.98 -8.50 -1.71
CA PRO A 74 -7.45 -7.44 -2.62
C PRO A 74 -6.32 -6.66 -3.31
N LEU A 75 -5.15 -6.53 -2.67
CA LEU A 75 -4.00 -5.87 -3.28
C LEU A 75 -3.47 -6.65 -4.47
N LEU A 76 -3.42 -7.98 -4.34
CA LEU A 76 -2.95 -8.87 -5.40
C LEU A 76 -3.95 -8.91 -6.56
N ALA A 77 -5.23 -9.10 -6.27
CA ALA A 77 -6.31 -9.07 -7.25
C ALA A 77 -6.29 -7.76 -8.07
N ALA A 78 -6.11 -6.61 -7.39
CA ALA A 78 -6.02 -5.33 -8.05
C ALA A 78 -4.87 -5.26 -9.07
N ARG A 79 -3.72 -5.91 -8.82
CA ARG A 79 -2.54 -5.95 -9.73
C ARG A 79 -2.76 -6.78 -10.99
N LEU A 80 -3.81 -7.59 -10.98
CA LEU A 80 -4.20 -8.46 -12.09
C LEU A 80 -5.51 -7.98 -12.72
N SER A 81 -5.79 -6.67 -12.64
CA SER A 81 -6.97 -6.00 -13.22
C SER A 81 -8.32 -6.66 -12.89
N GLU A 82 -8.42 -7.25 -11.70
CA GLU A 82 -9.63 -7.96 -11.22
C GLU A 82 -10.00 -9.23 -12.01
N GLU A 83 -9.11 -9.71 -12.89
CA GLU A 83 -9.22 -11.03 -13.54
C GLU A 83 -9.05 -12.19 -12.54
N LEU A 84 -8.51 -11.88 -11.36
CA LEU A 84 -8.47 -12.76 -10.21
C LEU A 84 -9.46 -12.24 -9.16
N SER A 85 -10.44 -13.06 -8.76
CA SER A 85 -11.30 -12.72 -7.64
C SER A 85 -10.49 -12.65 -6.33
N VAL A 86 -11.00 -11.92 -5.33
CA VAL A 86 -10.33 -11.81 -4.02
C VAL A 86 -10.10 -13.19 -3.38
N SER A 87 -11.05 -14.12 -3.52
CA SER A 87 -10.94 -15.48 -2.98
C SER A 87 -9.92 -16.34 -3.73
N GLU A 88 -9.73 -16.13 -5.03
CA GLU A 88 -8.66 -16.76 -5.79
C GLU A 88 -7.30 -16.19 -5.41
N ALA A 89 -7.20 -14.87 -5.22
CA ALA A 89 -5.98 -14.22 -4.73
C ALA A 89 -5.60 -14.71 -3.32
N GLU A 90 -6.58 -14.90 -2.44
CA GLU A 90 -6.38 -15.47 -1.11
C GLU A 90 -5.84 -16.90 -1.19
N ARG A 91 -6.48 -17.77 -2.00
CA ARG A 91 -6.01 -19.14 -2.22
C ARG A 91 -4.59 -19.18 -2.80
N LEU A 92 -4.26 -18.24 -3.68
CA LEU A 92 -2.93 -18.12 -4.25
C LEU A 92 -1.87 -17.70 -3.22
N ILE A 93 -2.22 -16.79 -2.30
CA ILE A 93 -1.35 -16.43 -1.17
C ILE A 93 -1.13 -17.63 -0.25
N LEU A 94 -2.18 -18.42 0.00
CA LEU A 94 -2.13 -19.64 0.82
C LEU A 94 -1.35 -20.78 0.15
N SER A 95 -1.33 -20.85 -1.18
CA SER A 95 -0.58 -21.86 -1.93
C SER A 95 0.89 -21.50 -2.15
N ARG A 96 1.34 -20.35 -1.62
CA ARG A 96 2.73 -19.89 -1.71
C ARG A 96 3.70 -21.00 -1.27
N PRO A 97 4.72 -21.34 -2.09
CA PRO A 97 5.70 -22.36 -1.75
C PRO A 97 6.41 -22.09 -0.42
N SER A 98 6.91 -23.15 0.23
CA SER A 98 7.79 -22.99 1.39
C SER A 98 9.05 -22.22 0.98
N GLY A 99 9.30 -21.09 1.64
CA GLY A 99 10.36 -20.14 1.25
C GLY A 99 9.93 -19.05 0.26
N GLY A 100 8.71 -19.12 -0.27
CA GLY A 100 8.17 -18.19 -1.26
C GLY A 100 8.52 -18.55 -2.71
N TRP A 101 7.97 -17.81 -3.66
CA TRP A 101 8.37 -17.86 -5.06
C TRP A 101 9.77 -17.26 -5.21
N LEU A 102 10.61 -17.87 -6.05
CA LEU A 102 11.99 -17.46 -6.30
C LEU A 102 12.04 -16.11 -7.05
N ASN A 103 11.16 -15.94 -8.01
CA ASN A 103 11.04 -14.73 -8.83
C ASN A 103 9.58 -14.50 -9.26
N VAL A 104 9.34 -13.38 -9.95
CA VAL A 104 7.99 -13.02 -10.39
C VAL A 104 7.52 -13.99 -11.48
N GLU A 105 8.41 -14.47 -12.34
CA GLU A 105 8.10 -15.40 -13.42
C GLU A 105 7.51 -16.73 -12.91
N GLU A 106 8.06 -17.27 -11.82
CA GLU A 106 7.52 -18.46 -11.16
C GLU A 106 6.11 -18.22 -10.61
N PHE A 107 5.89 -17.07 -9.97
CA PHE A 107 4.56 -16.67 -9.52
C PHE A 107 3.56 -16.59 -10.68
N LEU A 108 3.97 -16.03 -11.83
CA LEU A 108 3.12 -15.90 -13.01
C LEU A 108 2.73 -17.25 -13.64
N LEU A 109 3.45 -18.33 -13.32
CA LEU A 109 3.10 -19.70 -13.73
C LEU A 109 2.08 -20.37 -12.80
N SER A 110 1.69 -19.71 -11.70
CA SER A 110 0.68 -20.25 -10.78
C SER A 110 -0.68 -20.42 -11.48
N GLU A 111 -1.46 -21.39 -11.00
CA GLU A 111 -2.82 -21.63 -11.46
C GLU A 111 -3.66 -20.34 -11.39
N ASN A 112 -4.52 -20.13 -12.37
CA ASN A 112 -5.34 -18.93 -12.60
C ASN A 112 -4.57 -17.65 -12.96
N VAL A 113 -3.28 -17.51 -12.62
CA VAL A 113 -2.46 -16.35 -13.04
C VAL A 113 -1.95 -16.52 -14.46
N VAL A 114 -1.52 -17.74 -14.81
CA VAL A 114 -0.97 -18.04 -16.14
C VAL A 114 -1.98 -17.83 -17.27
N SER A 115 -3.28 -17.96 -16.98
CA SER A 115 -4.38 -17.73 -17.91
C SER A 115 -4.74 -16.26 -18.13
N ILE A 116 -4.25 -15.36 -17.28
CA ILE A 116 -4.52 -13.92 -17.39
C ILE A 116 -3.64 -13.34 -18.49
N ALA A 117 -4.25 -12.63 -19.43
CA ALA A 117 -3.55 -11.99 -20.54
C ALA A 117 -2.50 -11.00 -20.01
N PRO A 118 -1.26 -10.97 -20.56
CA PRO A 118 -0.18 -10.13 -20.03
C PRO A 118 -0.52 -8.64 -19.90
N GLU A 119 -1.34 -8.09 -20.78
CA GLU A 119 -1.79 -6.70 -20.76
C GLU A 119 -2.71 -6.35 -19.58
N LEU A 120 -3.33 -7.36 -18.95
CA LEU A 120 -4.16 -7.21 -17.75
C LEU A 120 -3.35 -7.39 -16.46
N ARG A 121 -2.07 -7.77 -16.56
CA ARG A 121 -1.20 -7.97 -15.42
C ARG A 121 -0.20 -6.83 -15.27
N ARG A 122 -0.09 -6.29 -14.07
CA ARG A 122 0.91 -5.28 -13.72
C ARG A 122 2.16 -5.93 -13.16
N ASP A 123 2.78 -6.80 -13.97
CA ASP A 123 3.94 -7.63 -13.57
C ASP A 123 5.10 -6.80 -13.01
N HIS A 124 5.34 -5.61 -13.58
CA HIS A 124 6.38 -4.66 -13.15
C HIS A 124 6.11 -4.01 -11.78
N GLU A 125 4.89 -4.12 -11.25
CA GLU A 125 4.55 -3.70 -9.88
C GLU A 125 4.74 -4.83 -8.86
N LEU A 126 5.21 -6.00 -9.26
CA LEU A 126 5.45 -7.15 -8.39
C LEU A 126 6.95 -7.36 -8.15
N SER A 127 7.28 -7.96 -7.01
CA SER A 127 8.63 -8.37 -6.64
C SER A 127 8.57 -9.55 -5.66
N THR A 128 9.64 -10.32 -5.56
CA THR A 128 9.82 -11.34 -4.51
C THR A 128 10.67 -10.84 -3.34
N VAL A 129 11.19 -9.62 -3.44
CA VAL A 129 12.07 -8.97 -2.45
C VAL A 129 11.57 -7.59 -2.07
N SER A 130 11.87 -7.17 -0.85
CA SER A 130 11.53 -5.82 -0.37
C SER A 130 12.75 -4.90 -0.50
N SER A 131 12.56 -3.73 -1.12
CA SER A 131 13.55 -2.63 -1.07
C SER A 131 13.38 -1.75 0.17
N VAL A 132 12.28 -1.93 0.91
CA VAL A 132 11.97 -1.18 2.11
C VAL A 132 11.39 -2.10 3.19
N ILE A 133 11.79 -1.89 4.44
CA ILE A 133 11.31 -2.62 5.62
C ILE A 133 10.84 -1.61 6.67
N GLY A 134 9.67 -1.85 7.25
CA GLY A 134 9.17 -1.11 8.41
C GLY A 134 9.57 -1.80 9.71
N ALA A 135 9.85 -1.01 10.75
CA ALA A 135 10.05 -1.50 12.10
C ALA A 135 9.20 -0.69 13.08
N ILE A 136 8.49 -1.37 13.97
CA ILE A 136 7.82 -0.77 15.12
C ILE A 136 8.71 -1.00 16.33
N ILE A 137 9.33 0.06 16.83
CA ILE A 137 10.26 0.02 17.96
C ILE A 137 9.50 0.45 19.20
N THR A 138 9.48 -0.40 20.22
CA THR A 138 8.88 -0.07 21.52
C THR A 138 9.98 0.11 22.55
N VAL A 139 9.98 1.25 23.22
CA VAL A 139 10.92 1.58 24.30
C VAL A 139 10.13 1.69 25.60
N SER A 140 10.42 0.79 26.53
CA SER A 140 9.79 0.75 27.86
C SER A 140 10.73 1.29 28.92
N SER A 141 10.19 2.14 29.80
CA SER A 141 10.94 2.79 30.89
C SER A 141 10.07 2.89 32.15
N GLY A 142 10.68 3.25 33.29
CA GLY A 142 9.93 3.50 34.53
C GLY A 142 8.88 4.63 34.41
N THR A 143 8.97 5.47 33.37
CA THR A 143 8.05 6.58 33.11
C THR A 143 7.00 6.25 32.05
N GLY A 144 7.01 5.05 31.47
CA GLY A 144 6.05 4.58 30.47
C GLY A 144 6.69 4.07 29.17
N ASP A 145 5.81 3.78 28.21
CA ASP A 145 6.15 3.22 26.90
C ASP A 145 6.09 4.27 25.79
N ILE A 146 7.02 4.16 24.84
CA ILE A 146 7.02 4.93 23.60
C ILE A 146 7.09 3.97 22.42
N ALA A 147 6.27 4.20 21.40
CA ALA A 147 6.35 3.52 20.11
C ALA A 147 6.93 4.45 19.04
N ILE A 148 7.82 3.91 18.21
CA ILE A 148 8.45 4.61 17.09
C ILE A 148 8.23 3.76 15.85
N ASP A 149 7.61 4.34 14.83
CA ASP A 149 7.51 3.74 13.51
C ASP A 149 8.72 4.22 12.69
N ALA A 150 9.56 3.28 12.28
CA ALA A 150 10.78 3.52 11.52
C ALA A 150 10.72 2.83 10.16
N LEU A 151 11.18 3.52 9.11
CA LEU A 151 11.24 3.00 7.75
C LEU A 151 12.70 2.91 7.30
N TYR A 152 13.11 1.73 6.84
CA TYR A 152 14.45 1.48 6.35
C TYR A 152 14.45 1.16 4.86
N GLY A 153 15.33 1.80 4.09
CA GLY A 153 15.50 1.58 2.66
C GLY A 153 16.80 0.84 2.36
N ARG A 154 16.79 -0.01 1.35
CA ARG A 154 17.97 -0.73 0.87
C ARG A 154 18.84 0.21 0.02
N GLY A 155 20.05 0.50 0.49
CA GLY A 155 21.04 1.26 -0.29
C GLY A 155 21.74 0.40 -1.34
N ASP A 156 22.55 1.04 -2.18
CA ASP A 156 23.25 0.39 -3.31
C ASP A 156 24.22 -0.72 -2.88
N ASN A 157 24.76 -0.61 -1.67
CA ASN A 157 25.62 -1.63 -1.05
C ASN A 157 24.81 -2.82 -0.46
N GLY A 158 23.51 -2.86 -0.68
CA GLY A 158 22.59 -3.88 -0.18
C GLY A 158 22.21 -3.75 1.29
N ARG A 159 22.78 -2.80 2.04
CA ARG A 159 22.47 -2.57 3.46
C ARG A 159 21.23 -1.70 3.60
N PHE A 160 20.43 -1.98 4.62
CA PHE A 160 19.30 -1.15 4.99
C PHE A 160 19.75 0.03 5.85
N VAL A 161 19.27 1.23 5.50
CA VAL A 161 19.53 2.49 6.22
C VAL A 161 18.21 3.15 6.61
N LEU A 162 18.20 3.84 7.74
CA LEU A 162 17.01 4.55 8.22
C LEU A 162 16.68 5.69 7.24
N LEU A 163 15.46 5.67 6.67
CA LEU A 163 14.95 6.73 5.82
C LEU A 163 14.20 7.78 6.64
N ASN A 164 13.30 7.33 7.51
CA ASN A 164 12.54 8.19 8.41
C ASN A 164 12.14 7.43 9.67
N SER A 165 11.79 8.18 10.71
CA SER A 165 11.10 7.64 11.88
C SER A 165 10.22 8.71 12.49
N HIS A 166 9.13 8.29 13.11
CA HIS A 166 8.25 9.18 13.85
C HIS A 166 7.67 8.46 15.07
N ARG A 167 7.34 9.24 16.10
CA ARG A 167 6.62 8.70 17.26
C ARG A 167 5.22 8.32 16.83
N SER A 168 4.82 7.11 17.17
CA SER A 168 3.51 6.56 16.88
C SER A 168 2.66 6.54 18.15
N LEU A 169 1.38 6.88 18.03
CA LEU A 169 0.41 6.67 19.10
C LEU A 169 -0.13 5.26 18.90
N ARG A 170 0.12 4.37 19.87
CA ARG A 170 -0.56 3.06 19.92
C ARG A 170 -2.05 3.25 20.16
#